data_AF-I0Z255-F1
#
_entry.id   AF-I0Z255-F1
#
_cell.length_a   1.000
_cell.length_b   1.000
_cell.length_c   1.000
_cell.angle_alpha   90.00
_cell.angle_beta   90.00
_cell.angle_gamma   90.00
#
_symmetry.space_group_name_H-M   'P 1'
#
loop_
_entity.id
_entity.type
_entity.pdbx_description
1 polymer ?
#
loop_
_entity_poly.entity_id
_entity_poly.type
_entity_poly.pdbx_seq_one_letter_code
_entity_poly.pdbx_strand_id
1 'polypeptide(L)'
;MLGQVKEEQQFLRQINSGEWVRDQHVVRQTWRESPWCLEDASHARLPVVQSRLARRLHLELAGVIHPHSHAEDFPGDLFTPAEKSVSQRAIDHLMGWRVLGQRHKEHILPVGATITAIGELAASSADGAACKGAIPLGSGGSVLVLQAPKDGGPFILSYEKLPEIVASLNRVSHVCKWVANCFIGAGAILVTVKAVQGACRFLHRRKLRKRLDAEARRRRIMQQQNGAHANGHAAARAGVEVNGEERIREHDLCSVCIDREADTVFQACGHMCVCEHCAINLVRCPLCRARSRTIRVFRI
;
A
#
# COMPACT_ATOMS: atom_id res chain seq x y z
N MET A 1 -8.32 15.50 -37.76
CA MET A 1 -7.11 16.02 -37.08
C MET A 1 -7.46 16.26 -35.63
N LEU A 2 -6.73 15.60 -34.72
CA LEU A 2 -6.89 15.82 -33.29
C LEU A 2 -5.90 16.89 -32.84
N GLY A 3 -6.42 17.95 -32.24
CA GLY A 3 -5.64 19.06 -31.72
C GLY A 3 -6.07 19.48 -30.32
N GLN A 4 -5.10 19.93 -29.54
CA GLN A 4 -5.27 20.47 -28.21
C GLN A 4 -4.60 21.84 -28.16
N VAL A 5 -5.40 22.86 -27.88
CA VAL A 5 -4.93 24.21 -27.69
C VAL A 5 -4.88 24.52 -26.19
N LYS A 6 -3.73 24.99 -25.72
CA LYS A 6 -3.47 25.31 -24.32
C LYS A 6 -2.96 26.75 -24.21
N GLU A 7 -3.69 27.59 -23.49
CA GLU A 7 -3.29 28.96 -23.16
C GLU A 7 -2.82 28.99 -21.71
N GLU A 8 -1.56 29.33 -21.51
CA GLU A 8 -0.88 29.36 -20.22
C GLU A 8 -0.49 30.80 -19.89
N GLN A 9 -0.86 31.30 -18.71
CA GLN A 9 -0.37 32.57 -18.21
C GLN A 9 0.94 32.32 -17.47
N GLN A 10 2.01 32.99 -17.91
CA GLN A 10 3.31 32.93 -17.27
C GLN A 10 3.49 34.12 -16.33
N PHE A 11 3.99 33.87 -15.14
CA PHE A 11 4.28 34.91 -14.16
C PHE A 11 5.55 34.59 -13.37
N LEU A 12 6.15 35.61 -12.78
CA LEU A 12 7.19 35.46 -11.77
C LEU A 12 6.54 35.58 -10.40
N ARG A 13 6.95 34.71 -9.49
CA ARG A 13 6.57 34.77 -8.08
C ARG A 13 7.83 34.93 -7.25
N GLN A 14 7.81 35.84 -6.30
CA GLN A 14 8.88 35.95 -5.33
C GLN A 14 8.70 34.90 -4.23
N ILE A 15 9.73 34.08 -4.02
CA ILE A 15 9.76 33.13 -2.90
C ILE A 15 10.30 33.81 -1.64
N ASN A 16 10.12 33.19 -0.47
CA ASN A 16 10.49 33.78 0.83
C ASN A 16 11.98 34.17 0.93
N SER A 17 12.85 33.59 0.10
CA SER A 17 14.27 33.97 0.00
C SER A 17 14.52 35.26 -0.79
N GLY A 18 13.49 35.89 -1.35
CA GLY A 18 13.58 37.08 -2.18
C GLY A 18 13.86 36.79 -3.66
N GLU A 19 14.13 35.55 -4.03
CA GLU A 19 14.37 35.12 -5.41
C GLU A 19 13.07 35.11 -6.23
N TRP A 20 13.15 35.45 -7.52
CA TRP A 20 12.03 35.42 -8.45
C TRP A 20 12.02 34.11 -9.23
N VAL A 21 11.01 33.28 -8.99
CA VAL A 21 10.83 32.00 -9.65
C VAL A 21 9.77 32.13 -10.74
N ARG A 22 10.04 31.58 -11.93
CA ARG A 22 9.06 31.51 -13.01
C ARG A 22 8.06 30.41 -12.73
N ASP A 23 6.80 30.77 -12.82
CA ASP A 23 5.66 29.87 -12.62
C ASP A 23 4.65 30.06 -13.76
N GLN A 24 3.77 29.09 -13.92
CA GLN A 24 2.80 29.05 -15.02
C GLN A 24 1.48 28.47 -14.56
N HIS A 25 0.39 29.07 -15.02
CA HIS A 25 -0.96 28.61 -14.75
C HIS A 25 -1.73 28.43 -16.06
N VAL A 26 -2.42 27.30 -16.20
CA VAL A 26 -3.25 27.03 -17.37
C VAL A 26 -4.53 27.84 -17.27
N VAL A 27 -4.68 28.86 -18.12
CA VAL A 27 -5.87 29.73 -18.13
C VAL A 27 -6.99 29.07 -18.91
N ARG A 28 -6.66 28.47 -20.04
CA ARG A 28 -7.65 27.86 -20.93
C ARG A 28 -7.07 26.63 -21.59
N GLN A 29 -7.90 25.59 -21.70
CA GLN A 29 -7.58 24.40 -22.45
C GLN A 29 -8.78 24.04 -23.32
N THR A 30 -8.57 23.92 -24.62
CA THR A 30 -9.62 23.56 -25.58
C THR A 30 -9.15 22.43 -26.47
N TRP A 31 -10.10 21.61 -26.90
CA TRP A 31 -9.86 20.48 -27.79
C TRP A 31 -10.58 20.72 -29.11
N ARG A 32 -9.90 20.43 -30.20
CA ARG A 32 -10.49 20.42 -31.54
C ARG A 32 -10.30 19.03 -32.11
N GLU A 33 -11.41 18.34 -32.33
CA GLU A 33 -11.43 17.04 -32.98
C GLU A 33 -12.10 17.22 -34.34
N SER A 34 -11.31 17.24 -35.41
CA SER A 34 -11.84 17.08 -36.76
C SER A 34 -11.72 15.61 -37.18
N PRO A 35 -12.62 15.11 -38.04
CA PRO A 35 -12.58 13.72 -38.47
C PRO A 35 -11.21 13.30 -39.00
N TRP A 36 -10.79 12.09 -38.67
CA TRP A 36 -9.55 11.49 -39.13
C TRP A 36 -9.64 9.97 -39.10
N CYS A 37 -8.72 9.33 -39.81
CA CYS A 37 -8.68 7.88 -39.99
C CYS A 37 -7.27 7.35 -39.80
N LEU A 38 -7.20 6.11 -39.31
CA LEU A 38 -6.03 5.28 -39.44
C LEU A 38 -6.04 4.64 -40.82
N GLU A 39 -4.89 4.60 -41.46
CA GLU A 39 -4.69 3.89 -42.73
C GLU A 39 -3.68 2.78 -42.49
N ASP A 40 -4.02 1.56 -42.90
CA ASP A 40 -3.10 0.43 -42.84
C ASP A 40 -2.30 0.26 -44.15
N ALA A 41 -1.42 -0.73 -44.19
CA ALA A 41 -0.63 -1.02 -45.39
C ALA A 41 -1.47 -1.50 -46.60
N SER A 42 -2.74 -1.87 -46.39
CA SER A 42 -3.68 -2.25 -47.45
C SER A 42 -4.48 -1.05 -47.98
N HIS A 43 -4.18 0.17 -47.52
CA HIS A 43 -4.94 1.39 -47.75
C HIS A 43 -6.38 1.35 -47.19
N ALA A 44 -6.67 0.40 -46.30
CA ALA A 44 -7.94 0.37 -45.61
C ALA A 44 -7.98 1.49 -44.58
N ARG A 45 -9.06 2.28 -44.60
CA ARG A 45 -9.24 3.42 -43.71
C ARG A 45 -10.21 3.10 -42.60
N LEU A 46 -9.76 3.28 -41.36
CA LEU A 46 -10.54 3.08 -40.16
C LEU A 46 -10.73 4.43 -39.44
N PRO A 47 -11.92 5.05 -39.53
CA PRO A 47 -12.26 6.25 -38.77
C PRO A 47 -12.15 6.01 -37.28
N VAL A 48 -11.54 6.97 -36.59
CA VAL A 48 -11.43 6.96 -35.13
C VAL A 48 -12.36 8.04 -34.59
N VAL A 49 -13.25 7.65 -33.69
CA VAL A 49 -14.27 8.53 -33.10
C VAL A 49 -14.02 8.63 -31.60
N GLN A 50 -14.36 9.78 -31.01
CA GLN A 50 -14.15 10.05 -29.58
C GLN A 50 -12.68 9.93 -29.15
N SER A 51 -11.77 10.36 -30.02
CA SER A 51 -10.32 10.28 -29.84
C SER A 51 -9.86 10.95 -28.54
N ARG A 52 -10.59 11.97 -28.08
CA ARG A 52 -10.37 12.64 -26.79
C ARG A 52 -10.45 11.73 -25.57
N LEU A 53 -11.15 10.60 -25.66
CA LEU A 53 -11.31 9.64 -24.56
C LEU A 53 -10.11 8.69 -24.47
N ALA A 54 -9.21 8.72 -25.46
CA ALA A 54 -8.05 7.86 -25.50
C ALA A 54 -7.08 8.21 -24.37
N ARG A 55 -6.60 7.17 -23.71
CA ARG A 55 -5.54 7.24 -22.70
C ARG A 55 -4.19 7.14 -23.43
N ARG A 56 -3.18 7.87 -22.91
CA ARG A 56 -1.77 7.88 -23.37
C ARG A 56 -1.46 8.55 -24.70
N LEU A 57 -2.40 9.28 -25.31
CA LEU A 57 -2.07 10.05 -26.49
C LEU A 57 -1.41 11.37 -26.09
N HIS A 58 -0.10 11.46 -26.28
CA HIS A 58 0.64 12.71 -26.16
C HIS A 58 0.70 13.36 -27.53
N LEU A 59 -0.07 14.43 -27.74
CA LEU A 59 -0.04 15.19 -28.99
C LEU A 59 1.29 15.95 -29.10
N GLU A 60 1.84 15.99 -30.31
CA GLU A 60 3.08 16.72 -30.59
C GLU A 60 2.80 18.21 -30.76
N LEU A 61 3.75 19.08 -30.44
CA LEU A 61 3.58 20.51 -30.65
C LEU A 61 3.51 20.82 -32.16
N ALA A 62 2.54 21.62 -32.59
CA ALA A 62 2.34 21.96 -34.00
C ALA A 62 3.58 22.69 -34.56
N GLY A 63 4.10 22.19 -35.69
CA GLY A 63 5.24 22.81 -36.39
C GLY A 63 6.63 22.27 -36.03
N VAL A 64 6.75 21.21 -35.22
CA VAL A 64 8.03 20.49 -35.01
C VAL A 64 8.30 19.56 -36.21
N ILE A 65 8.46 20.16 -37.39
CA ILE A 65 8.99 19.48 -38.57
C ILE A 65 10.28 20.24 -38.88
N HIS A 66 11.42 19.60 -38.60
CA HIS A 66 12.82 20.04 -38.79
C HIS A 66 13.61 20.42 -37.51
N PRO A 67 14.70 19.68 -37.19
CA PRO A 67 15.54 19.89 -36.01
C PRO A 67 16.54 21.08 -36.12
N HIS A 68 16.34 22.04 -37.03
CA HIS A 68 17.31 23.12 -37.29
C HIS A 68 16.74 24.55 -37.34
N SER A 69 15.48 24.79 -36.95
CA SER A 69 14.97 26.16 -36.80
C SER A 69 15.04 26.64 -35.34
N HIS A 70 15.44 27.89 -35.16
CA HIS A 70 15.59 28.54 -33.85
C HIS A 70 14.24 28.67 -33.13
N ALA A 71 14.24 28.40 -31.82
CA ALA A 71 13.11 28.29 -30.88
C ALA A 71 12.08 29.43 -30.84
N GLU A 72 12.28 30.55 -31.54
CA GLU A 72 11.56 31.80 -31.24
C GLU A 72 10.49 32.22 -32.27
N ASP A 73 10.38 31.55 -33.43
CA ASP A 73 9.38 31.86 -34.47
C ASP A 73 8.56 30.61 -34.89
N PHE A 74 7.99 29.88 -33.93
CA PHE A 74 7.21 28.67 -34.20
C PHE A 74 5.69 28.92 -34.12
N PRO A 75 4.90 28.54 -35.14
CA PRO A 75 3.46 28.83 -35.17
C PRO A 75 2.64 28.12 -34.08
N GLY A 76 3.16 27.01 -33.52
CA GLY A 76 2.48 26.24 -32.47
C GLY A 76 2.84 26.63 -31.03
N ASP A 77 3.77 27.57 -30.80
CA ASP A 77 4.15 28.04 -29.46
C ASP A 77 4.43 29.53 -29.47
N LEU A 78 3.36 30.31 -29.32
CA LEU A 78 3.39 31.76 -29.39
C LEU A 78 3.38 32.34 -27.98
N PHE A 79 4.35 33.19 -27.65
CA PHE A 79 4.34 33.97 -26.42
C PHE A 79 3.96 35.43 -26.70
N THR A 80 2.84 35.87 -26.13
CA THR A 80 2.38 37.25 -26.17
C THR A 80 2.75 37.93 -24.85
N PRO A 81 3.72 38.86 -24.83
CA PRO A 81 4.11 39.55 -23.60
C PRO A 81 2.98 40.43 -23.08
N ALA A 82 2.86 40.53 -21.76
CA ALA A 82 1.91 41.45 -21.14
C ALA A 82 2.42 42.89 -21.25
N GLU A 83 1.74 43.73 -22.02
CA GLU A 83 1.99 45.16 -22.01
C GLU A 83 1.54 45.76 -20.67
N LYS A 84 2.46 46.44 -19.97
CA LYS A 84 2.23 46.98 -18.62
C LYS A 84 2.86 48.34 -18.47
N SER A 85 2.08 49.26 -17.90
CA SER A 85 2.53 50.59 -17.52
C SER A 85 3.59 50.53 -16.39
N VAL A 86 4.34 51.62 -16.23
CA VAL A 86 5.39 51.73 -15.20
C VAL A 86 4.82 51.56 -13.79
N SER A 87 3.66 52.17 -13.51
CA SER A 87 2.99 52.05 -12.21
C SER A 87 2.58 50.61 -11.91
N GLN A 88 2.08 49.89 -12.92
CA GLN A 88 1.66 48.51 -12.77
C GLN A 88 2.83 47.56 -12.51
N ARG A 89 4.00 47.84 -13.11
CA ARG A 89 5.25 47.11 -12.80
C ARG A 89 5.71 47.32 -11.35
N ALA A 90 5.55 48.52 -10.81
CA ALA A 90 5.90 48.82 -9.43
C ALA A 90 4.98 48.08 -8.44
N ILE A 91 3.66 48.04 -8.72
CA ILE A 91 2.68 47.29 -7.93
C ILE A 91 3.02 45.79 -7.94
N ASP A 92 3.28 45.22 -9.10
CA ASP A 92 3.67 43.80 -9.23
C ASP A 92 4.91 43.45 -8.40
N HIS A 93 5.91 44.34 -8.40
CA HIS A 93 7.13 44.16 -7.61
C HIS A 93 6.86 44.19 -6.11
N LEU A 94 6.00 45.12 -5.64
CA LEU A 94 5.59 45.21 -4.23
C LEU A 94 4.74 44.01 -3.79
N MET A 95 3.89 43.52 -4.68
CA MET A 95 3.02 42.38 -4.40
C MET A 95 3.76 41.03 -4.44
N GLY A 96 4.98 40.98 -4.99
CA GLY A 96 5.75 39.75 -5.13
C GLY A 96 5.25 38.82 -6.25
N TRP A 97 4.42 39.33 -7.18
CA TRP A 97 3.93 38.58 -8.34
C TRP A 97 3.94 39.46 -9.58
N ARG A 98 4.53 38.98 -10.66
CA ARG A 98 4.65 39.72 -11.92
C ARG A 98 4.23 38.86 -13.10
N VAL A 99 3.06 39.14 -13.68
CA VAL A 99 2.63 38.50 -14.93
C VAL A 99 3.57 38.91 -16.07
N LEU A 100 4.12 37.92 -16.77
CA LEU A 100 5.04 38.11 -17.90
C LEU A 100 4.28 38.19 -19.23
N GLY A 101 3.23 37.38 -19.39
CA GLY A 101 2.49 37.27 -20.64
C GLY A 101 1.65 36.01 -20.71
N GLN A 102 1.07 35.78 -21.88
CA GLN A 102 0.31 34.59 -22.22
C GLN A 102 1.10 33.77 -23.24
N ARG A 103 1.22 32.47 -23.00
CA ARG A 103 1.83 31.50 -23.91
C ARG A 103 0.74 30.62 -24.48
N HIS A 104 0.61 30.62 -25.79
CA HIS A 104 -0.35 29.83 -26.54
C HIS A 104 0.37 28.65 -27.18
N LYS A 105 0.03 27.42 -26.76
CA LYS A 105 0.59 26.17 -27.28
C LYS A 105 -0.48 25.37 -27.99
N GLU A 106 -0.24 25.03 -29.25
CA GLU A 106 -1.09 24.14 -30.04
C GLU A 106 -0.38 22.80 -30.21
N HIS A 107 -0.98 21.73 -29.70
CA HIS A 107 -0.51 20.35 -29.90
C HIS A 107 -1.45 19.64 -30.87
N ILE A 108 -0.91 18.89 -31.82
CA ILE A 108 -1.64 18.23 -32.89
C ILE A 108 -1.12 16.81 -33.10
N LEU A 109 -1.99 15.92 -33.57
CA LEU A 109 -1.60 14.64 -34.15
C LEU A 109 -1.24 14.88 -35.62
N PRO A 110 0.04 14.80 -36.03
CA PRO A 110 0.42 15.08 -37.40
C PRO A 110 -0.10 14.01 -38.36
N VAL A 111 -0.43 14.44 -39.57
CA VAL A 111 -0.88 13.53 -40.63
C VAL A 111 0.31 12.67 -41.06
N GLY A 112 0.10 11.35 -41.11
CA GLY A 112 1.17 10.37 -41.39
C GLY A 112 1.90 9.87 -40.15
N ALA A 113 1.53 10.32 -38.95
CA ALA A 113 2.01 9.72 -37.71
C ALA A 113 1.67 8.22 -37.64
N THR A 114 2.68 7.40 -37.32
CA THR A 114 2.45 6.00 -36.99
C THR A 114 2.02 5.90 -35.54
N ILE A 115 0.77 5.49 -35.31
CA ILE A 115 0.23 5.28 -33.96
C ILE A 115 -0.42 3.91 -33.83
N THR A 116 -0.33 3.34 -32.63
CA THR A 116 -1.08 2.16 -32.22
C THR A 116 -2.38 2.61 -31.58
N ALA A 117 -3.51 2.07 -32.08
CA ALA A 117 -4.83 2.33 -31.55
C ALA A 117 -5.49 1.06 -31.04
N ILE A 118 -6.04 1.09 -29.83
CA ILE A 118 -6.72 -0.03 -29.18
C ILE A 118 -8.07 0.48 -28.67
N GLY A 119 -9.15 -0.16 -29.12
CA GLY A 119 -10.52 0.22 -28.79
C GLY A 119 -11.54 -0.81 -29.29
N GLU A 120 -12.81 -0.43 -29.23
CA GLU A 120 -13.92 -1.25 -29.72
C GLU A 120 -14.23 -0.91 -31.18
N LEU A 121 -14.44 -1.93 -32.01
CA LEU A 121 -14.92 -1.75 -33.37
C LEU A 121 -16.45 -1.73 -33.37
N ALA A 122 -17.03 -0.73 -34.04
CA ALA A 122 -18.47 -0.59 -34.16
C ALA A 122 -18.89 -0.15 -35.56
N ALA A 123 -20.16 -0.39 -35.89
CA ALA A 123 -20.77 0.16 -37.09
C ALA A 123 -21.30 1.57 -36.81
N SER A 124 -20.96 2.53 -37.67
CA SER A 124 -21.51 3.88 -37.68
C SER A 124 -22.15 4.16 -39.03
N SER A 125 -23.15 5.05 -39.09
CA SER A 125 -23.67 5.54 -40.37
C SER A 125 -22.58 6.27 -41.16
N ALA A 126 -22.61 6.16 -42.50
CA ALA A 126 -21.67 6.84 -43.39
C ALA A 126 -21.62 8.36 -43.17
N ASP A 127 -22.73 8.98 -42.74
CA ASP A 127 -22.80 10.43 -42.46
C ASP A 127 -21.91 10.86 -41.29
N GLY A 128 -21.59 9.94 -40.36
CA GLY A 128 -20.65 10.16 -39.25
C GLY A 128 -19.20 9.77 -39.56
N ALA A 129 -18.97 8.99 -40.61
CA ALA A 129 -17.64 8.51 -41.02
C ALA A 129 -17.05 9.45 -42.08
N ALA A 130 -16.55 10.60 -41.66
CA ALA A 130 -16.05 11.67 -42.53
C ALA A 130 -14.71 11.35 -43.26
N CYS A 131 -14.39 10.07 -43.48
CA CYS A 131 -13.28 9.64 -44.32
C CYS A 131 -13.78 8.91 -45.56
N LYS A 132 -13.43 9.44 -46.73
CA LYS A 132 -13.60 8.73 -48.01
C LYS A 132 -12.75 7.46 -48.02
N GLY A 133 -13.35 6.33 -48.42
CA GLY A 133 -12.69 5.02 -48.49
C GLY A 133 -12.68 4.24 -47.17
N ALA A 134 -13.52 4.62 -46.21
CA ALA A 134 -13.66 3.86 -44.97
C ALA A 134 -14.31 2.48 -45.22
N ILE A 135 -13.95 1.49 -44.40
CA ILE A 135 -14.34 0.08 -44.59
C ILE A 135 -15.87 -0.06 -44.51
N PRO A 136 -16.57 -0.42 -45.60
CA PRO A 136 -18.01 -0.58 -45.59
C PRO A 136 -18.40 -1.85 -44.82
N LEU A 137 -19.49 -1.76 -44.06
CA LEU A 137 -20.07 -2.89 -43.33
C LEU A 137 -21.44 -3.22 -43.94
N GLY A 138 -21.47 -4.29 -44.74
CA GLY A 138 -22.69 -4.76 -45.41
C GLY A 138 -23.27 -3.80 -46.45
N SER A 139 -24.50 -4.07 -46.89
CA SER A 139 -25.20 -3.31 -47.94
C SER A 139 -25.90 -2.04 -47.45
N GLY A 140 -25.89 -1.77 -46.15
CA GLY A 140 -26.72 -0.77 -45.48
C GLY A 140 -26.11 0.62 -45.32
N GLY A 141 -25.01 0.92 -46.00
CA GLY A 141 -24.33 2.23 -45.88
C GLY A 141 -23.67 2.48 -44.51
N SER A 142 -23.55 1.44 -43.67
CA SER A 142 -22.74 1.49 -42.45
C SER A 142 -21.26 1.35 -42.75
N VAL A 143 -20.44 1.98 -41.93
CA VAL A 143 -18.99 1.99 -42.01
C VAL A 143 -18.42 1.50 -40.68
N LEU A 144 -17.33 0.74 -40.74
CA LEU A 144 -16.61 0.30 -39.56
C LEU A 144 -15.83 1.48 -38.95
N VAL A 145 -15.98 1.72 -37.65
CA VAL A 145 -15.27 2.76 -36.91
C VAL A 145 -14.63 2.19 -35.65
N LEU A 146 -13.52 2.81 -35.22
CA LEU A 146 -12.90 2.55 -33.93
C LEU A 146 -13.38 3.59 -32.91
N GLN A 147 -13.88 3.12 -31.78
CA GLN A 147 -14.40 3.97 -30.70
C GLN A 147 -13.93 3.51 -29.33
N ALA A 148 -14.17 4.35 -28.32
CA ALA A 148 -13.95 3.96 -26.94
C ALA A 148 -14.89 2.80 -26.55
N PRO A 149 -14.40 1.77 -25.82
CA PRO A 149 -15.23 0.64 -25.42
C PRO A 149 -16.44 1.08 -24.57
N LYS A 150 -17.64 0.61 -24.93
CA LYS A 150 -18.88 0.93 -24.21
C LYS A 150 -18.89 0.36 -22.79
N ASP A 151 -18.19 -0.75 -22.58
CA ASP A 151 -18.04 -1.41 -21.28
C ASP A 151 -17.11 -0.63 -20.31
N GLY A 152 -16.65 0.56 -20.69
CA GLY A 152 -15.73 1.38 -19.89
C GLY A 152 -14.29 0.88 -19.91
N GLY A 153 -13.96 -0.04 -20.82
CA GLY A 153 -12.60 -0.54 -21.06
C GLY A 153 -11.63 0.57 -21.51
N PRO A 154 -10.31 0.32 -21.45
CA PRO A 154 -9.32 1.31 -21.83
C PRO A 154 -9.33 1.54 -23.34
N PHE A 155 -9.66 2.75 -23.75
CA PHE A 155 -9.37 3.24 -25.09
C PHE A 155 -7.96 3.84 -25.11
N ILE A 156 -7.08 3.36 -25.99
CA ILE A 156 -5.66 3.76 -26.01
C ILE A 156 -5.29 4.20 -27.42
N LEU A 157 -4.65 5.36 -27.52
CA LEU A 157 -3.96 5.83 -28.72
C LEU A 157 -2.53 6.19 -28.27
N SER A 158 -1.51 5.59 -28.88
CA SER A 158 -0.11 5.77 -28.47
C SER A 158 0.84 5.69 -29.66
N TYR A 159 1.97 6.40 -29.60
CA TYR A 159 3.06 6.27 -30.57
C TYR A 159 3.92 5.01 -30.33
N GLU A 160 3.79 4.38 -29.17
CA GLU A 160 4.46 3.12 -28.84
C GLU A 160 3.89 1.95 -29.65
N LYS A 161 4.70 0.94 -29.91
CA LYS A 161 4.24 -0.29 -30.57
C LYS A 161 3.40 -1.12 -29.59
N LEU A 162 2.42 -1.87 -30.11
CA LEU A 162 1.62 -2.81 -29.31
C LEU A 162 2.44 -3.69 -28.34
N PRO A 163 3.57 -4.33 -28.72
CA PRO A 163 4.37 -5.12 -27.79
C PRO A 163 4.96 -4.31 -26.62
N GLU A 164 5.33 -3.04 -26.83
CA GLU A 164 5.86 -2.16 -25.78
C GLU A 164 4.77 -1.80 -24.78
N ILE A 165 3.56 -1.51 -25.28
CA ILE A 165 2.38 -1.25 -24.46
C ILE A 165 2.09 -2.48 -23.58
N VAL A 166 2.02 -3.68 -24.18
CA VAL A 166 1.78 -4.94 -23.46
C VAL A 166 2.88 -5.22 -22.44
N ALA A 167 4.15 -5.00 -22.79
CA ALA A 167 5.27 -5.16 -21.88
C ALA A 167 5.19 -4.22 -20.67
N SER A 168 4.74 -2.97 -20.88
CA SER A 168 4.57 -1.99 -19.81
C SER A 168 3.48 -2.41 -18.81
N LEU A 169 2.38 -2.98 -19.30
CA LEU A 169 1.28 -3.48 -18.47
C LEU A 169 1.67 -4.77 -17.72
N ASN A 170 2.41 -5.66 -18.38
CA ASN A 170 2.86 -6.92 -17.76
C ASN A 170 3.88 -6.70 -16.64
N ARG A 171 4.76 -5.68 -16.73
CA ARG A 171 5.76 -5.39 -15.70
C ARG A 171 5.13 -5.20 -14.32
N VAL A 172 4.01 -4.48 -14.25
CA VAL A 172 3.29 -4.23 -12.99
C VAL A 172 2.70 -5.53 -12.43
N SER A 173 2.12 -6.37 -13.30
CA SER A 173 1.55 -7.67 -12.90
C SER A 173 2.60 -8.61 -12.31
N HIS A 174 3.79 -8.69 -12.92
CA HIS A 174 4.88 -9.54 -12.41
C HIS A 174 5.38 -9.09 -11.05
N VAL A 175 5.56 -7.79 -10.83
CA VAL A 175 6.00 -7.27 -9.53
C VAL A 175 4.93 -7.53 -8.46
N CYS A 176 3.65 -7.27 -8.75
CA CYS A 176 2.57 -7.55 -7.80
C CYS A 176 2.48 -9.04 -7.44
N LYS A 177 2.60 -9.94 -8.42
CA LYS A 177 2.61 -11.40 -8.18
C LYS A 177 3.81 -11.82 -7.33
N TRP A 178 4.99 -11.29 -7.62
CA TRP A 178 6.20 -11.59 -6.86
C TRP A 178 6.08 -11.16 -5.40
N VAL A 179 5.62 -9.93 -5.17
CA VAL A 179 5.39 -9.39 -3.82
C VAL A 179 4.35 -10.22 -3.07
N ALA A 180 3.23 -10.59 -3.71
CA ALA A 180 2.21 -11.43 -3.09
C ALA A 180 2.77 -12.80 -2.67
N ASN A 181 3.56 -13.44 -3.54
CA ASN A 181 4.19 -14.72 -3.23
C ASN A 181 5.20 -14.61 -2.07
N CYS A 182 5.95 -13.51 -1.98
CA CYS A 182 6.84 -13.27 -0.84
C CYS A 182 6.07 -13.15 0.48
N PHE A 183 4.94 -12.43 0.50
CA PHE A 183 4.09 -12.32 1.69
C PHE A 183 3.48 -13.66 2.10
N ILE A 184 3.03 -14.48 1.13
CA ILE A 184 2.52 -15.82 1.40
C ILE A 184 3.63 -16.70 2.00
N GLY A 185 4.84 -16.68 1.43
CA GLY A 185 5.99 -17.42 1.94
C GLY A 185 6.36 -17.02 3.37
N ALA A 186 6.46 -15.71 3.64
CA ALA A 186 6.75 -15.21 4.98
C ALA A 186 5.67 -15.61 6.00
N GLY A 187 4.40 -15.54 5.63
CA GLY A 187 3.28 -15.99 6.45
C GLY A 187 3.35 -17.49 6.76
N ALA A 188 3.64 -18.32 5.76
CA ALA A 188 3.78 -19.77 5.94
C ALA A 188 4.94 -20.12 6.89
N ILE A 189 6.07 -19.42 6.78
CA ILE A 189 7.23 -19.60 7.67
C ILE A 189 6.85 -19.22 9.12
N LEU A 190 6.16 -18.10 9.35
CA LEU A 190 5.75 -17.70 10.70
C LEU A 190 4.78 -18.71 11.32
N VAL A 191 3.82 -19.22 10.55
CA VAL A 191 2.86 -20.23 10.99
C VAL A 191 3.58 -21.54 11.35
N THR A 192 4.49 -22.02 10.50
CA THR A 192 5.25 -23.25 10.76
C THR A 192 6.14 -23.11 12.00
N VAL A 193 6.84 -21.99 12.17
CA VAL A 193 7.65 -21.73 13.38
C VAL A 193 6.79 -21.72 14.64
N LYS A 194 5.65 -21.04 14.64
CA LYS A 194 4.74 -21.01 15.80
C LYS A 194 4.13 -22.37 16.09
N ALA A 195 3.79 -23.15 15.06
CA ALA A 195 3.31 -24.52 15.20
C ALA A 195 4.38 -25.44 15.80
N VAL A 196 5.62 -25.38 15.31
CA VAL A 196 6.75 -26.16 15.84
C VAL A 196 7.06 -25.77 17.29
N GLN A 197 7.13 -24.47 17.59
CA GLN A 197 7.31 -23.99 18.96
C GLN A 197 6.17 -24.44 19.89
N GLY A 198 4.93 -24.44 19.40
CA GLY A 198 3.76 -24.96 20.11
C GLY A 198 3.88 -26.46 20.38
N ALA A 199 4.24 -27.25 19.36
CA ALA A 199 4.44 -28.69 19.46
C ALA A 199 5.58 -29.06 20.41
N CYS A 200 6.74 -28.39 20.32
CA CYS A 200 7.85 -28.57 21.25
C CYS A 200 7.43 -28.29 22.69
N ARG A 201 6.72 -27.18 22.94
CA ARG A 201 6.19 -26.85 24.28
C ARG A 201 5.19 -27.90 24.77
N PHE A 202 4.30 -28.36 23.91
CA PHE A 202 3.32 -29.39 24.25
C PHE A 202 3.98 -30.73 24.60
N LEU A 203 4.95 -31.17 23.80
CA LEU A 203 5.70 -32.40 24.04
C LEU A 203 6.55 -32.30 25.30
N HIS A 204 7.16 -31.14 25.57
CA HIS A 204 7.91 -30.90 26.79
C HIS A 204 7.01 -30.99 28.04
N ARG A 205 5.85 -30.33 28.02
CA ARG A 205 4.83 -30.44 29.10
C ARG A 205 4.36 -31.88 29.31
N ARG A 206 4.13 -32.63 28.22
CA ARG A 206 3.76 -34.06 28.30
C ARG A 206 4.87 -34.91 28.92
N LYS A 207 6.14 -34.69 28.55
CA LYS A 207 7.28 -35.40 29.14
C LYS A 207 7.41 -35.09 30.64
N LEU A 208 7.28 -33.82 31.04
CA LEU A 208 7.37 -33.41 32.44
C LEU A 208 6.24 -34.02 33.27
N ARG A 209 5.00 -34.00 32.77
CA ARG A 209 3.86 -34.62 33.46
C ARG A 209 4.05 -36.12 33.69
N LYS A 210 4.55 -36.85 32.67
CA LYS A 210 4.88 -38.27 32.81
C LYS A 210 5.98 -38.53 33.85
N ARG A 211 6.98 -37.64 33.98
CA ARG A 211 8.04 -37.74 35.00
C ARG A 211 7.46 -37.53 36.40
N LEU A 212 6.67 -36.48 36.59
CA LEU A 212 6.00 -36.19 37.86
C LEU A 212 5.06 -37.33 38.30
N ASP A 213 4.27 -37.88 37.37
CA ASP A 213 3.39 -39.02 37.68
C ASP A 213 4.17 -40.27 38.08
N ALA A 214 5.35 -40.50 37.49
CA ALA A 214 6.22 -41.61 37.85
C ALA A 214 6.85 -41.43 39.23
N GLU A 215 7.28 -40.21 39.57
CA GLU A 215 7.77 -39.84 40.91
C GLU A 215 6.66 -40.00 41.97
N ALA A 216 5.44 -39.52 41.68
CA ALA A 216 4.29 -39.67 42.57
C ALA A 216 3.93 -41.15 42.83
N ARG A 217 4.00 -42.01 41.80
CA ARG A 217 3.80 -43.47 41.97
C ARG A 217 4.88 -44.09 42.87
N ARG A 218 6.15 -43.72 42.68
CA ARG A 218 7.26 -44.21 43.53
C ARG A 218 7.08 -43.80 45.00
N ARG A 219 6.68 -42.55 45.27
CA ARG A 219 6.39 -42.06 46.63
C ARG A 219 5.26 -42.86 47.30
N ARG A 220 4.18 -43.17 46.58
CA ARG A 220 3.06 -43.99 47.10
C ARG A 220 3.51 -45.41 47.48
N ILE A 221 4.32 -46.06 46.64
CA ILE A 221 4.85 -47.40 46.91
C ILE A 221 5.77 -47.39 48.15
N MET A 222 6.64 -46.38 48.29
CA MET A 222 7.49 -46.21 49.48
C MET A 222 6.67 -45.97 50.76
N GLN A 223 5.63 -45.14 50.72
CA GLN A 223 4.74 -44.93 51.87
C GLN A 223 4.01 -46.19 52.31
N GLN A 224 3.57 -47.02 51.37
CA GLN A 224 2.88 -48.27 51.68
C GLN A 224 3.81 -49.30 52.35
N GLN A 225 5.08 -49.35 51.95
CA GLN A 225 6.10 -50.20 52.61
C GLN A 225 6.47 -49.67 54.00
N ASN A 226 6.67 -48.36 54.16
CA ASN A 226 6.97 -47.74 55.45
C ASN A 226 5.79 -47.85 56.45
N GLY A 227 4.55 -47.78 55.98
CA GLY A 227 3.35 -47.98 56.81
C GLY A 227 3.15 -49.41 57.29
N ALA A 228 3.62 -50.41 56.52
CA ALA A 228 3.60 -51.81 56.93
C ALA A 228 4.67 -52.15 58.00
N HIS A 229 5.82 -51.47 57.98
CA HIS A 229 6.89 -51.65 58.96
C HIS A 229 6.69 -50.85 60.27
N ALA A 230 5.86 -49.80 60.26
CA ALA A 230 5.58 -48.95 61.42
C ALA A 230 4.64 -49.60 62.47
N ASN A 231 3.91 -50.66 62.14
CA ASN A 231 3.05 -51.38 63.09
C ASN A 231 3.81 -52.36 64.03
N GLY A 232 5.13 -52.54 63.84
CA GLY A 232 5.95 -53.47 64.63
C GLY A 232 6.88 -52.86 65.68
N HIS A 233 7.12 -51.54 65.67
CA HIS A 233 8.16 -50.92 66.51
C HIS A 233 7.74 -49.56 67.12
N ALA A 234 6.48 -49.40 67.52
CA ALA A 234 6.00 -48.24 68.27
C ALA A 234 6.43 -48.22 69.76
N ALA A 235 7.46 -48.99 70.14
CA ALA A 235 7.97 -49.11 71.50
C ALA A 235 9.50 -48.90 71.56
N ALA A 236 10.03 -47.83 70.98
CA ALA A 236 11.30 -47.24 71.43
C ALA A 236 11.58 -45.90 70.73
N ARG A 237 11.46 -44.81 71.49
CA ARG A 237 12.26 -43.57 71.42
C ARG A 237 12.26 -42.85 70.05
N ALA A 238 11.42 -41.84 69.84
CA ALA A 238 11.64 -40.46 70.29
C ALA A 238 13.07 -39.94 70.02
N GLY A 239 13.22 -39.15 68.95
CA GLY A 239 14.39 -38.30 68.70
C GLY A 239 14.67 -38.02 67.23
N VAL A 240 14.68 -36.73 66.88
CA VAL A 240 15.42 -36.07 65.78
C VAL A 240 14.70 -35.87 64.43
N GLU A 241 14.26 -34.62 64.27
CA GLU A 241 14.37 -33.70 63.13
C GLU A 241 13.84 -34.11 61.74
N VAL A 242 12.70 -33.51 61.39
CA VAL A 242 12.13 -33.54 60.05
C VAL A 242 12.71 -32.38 59.24
N ASN A 243 13.55 -32.71 58.25
CA ASN A 243 14.04 -31.78 57.25
C ASN A 243 12.89 -31.29 56.35
N GLY A 244 12.65 -29.97 56.36
CA GLY A 244 11.42 -29.32 55.90
C GLY A 244 11.61 -28.46 54.65
N GLU A 245 12.15 -29.01 53.56
CA GLU A 245 12.48 -28.21 52.38
C GLU A 245 11.73 -28.60 51.08
N GLU A 246 10.82 -29.57 51.14
CA GLU A 246 10.17 -30.11 49.92
C GLU A 246 8.65 -29.87 49.80
N ARG A 247 8.06 -28.95 50.60
CA ARG A 247 6.63 -28.58 50.51
C ARG A 247 6.35 -27.13 50.08
N ILE A 248 7.35 -26.33 49.70
CA ILE A 248 7.18 -24.87 49.49
C ILE A 248 7.58 -24.43 48.07
N ARG A 249 7.02 -25.00 46.99
CA ARG A 249 7.35 -24.51 45.63
C ARG A 249 6.20 -24.31 44.65
N GLU A 250 4.98 -24.76 44.96
CA GLU A 250 3.81 -24.49 44.09
C GLU A 250 3.03 -23.23 44.51
N HIS A 251 3.09 -22.82 45.78
CA HIS A 251 2.37 -21.65 46.30
C HIS A 251 3.10 -20.31 46.15
N ASP A 252 4.31 -20.32 45.60
CA ASP A 252 5.19 -19.14 45.51
C ASP A 252 5.26 -18.51 44.11
N LEU A 253 4.53 -19.02 43.11
CA LEU A 253 4.52 -18.44 41.76
C LEU A 253 3.38 -17.42 41.60
N CYS A 254 3.63 -16.39 40.79
CA CYS A 254 2.64 -15.38 40.44
C CYS A 254 1.43 -16.03 39.76
N SER A 255 0.23 -15.83 40.33
CA SER A 255 -1.03 -16.41 39.84
C SER A 255 -1.50 -15.83 38.50
N VAL A 256 -0.79 -14.87 37.93
CA VAL A 256 -1.14 -14.18 36.67
C VAL A 256 -0.24 -14.64 35.53
N CYS A 257 1.09 -14.48 35.67
CA CYS A 257 2.01 -14.93 34.63
C CYS A 257 2.46 -16.39 34.80
N ILE A 258 2.40 -16.93 36.04
CA ILE A 258 2.87 -18.27 36.40
C ILE A 258 4.33 -18.51 35.93
N ASP A 259 5.12 -17.43 35.98
CA ASP A 259 6.47 -17.37 35.40
C ASP A 259 7.51 -16.86 36.41
N ARG A 260 7.13 -15.86 37.21
CA ARG A 260 7.96 -15.30 38.29
C ARG A 260 7.37 -15.60 39.66
N GLU A 261 8.21 -15.57 40.68
CA GLU A 261 7.78 -15.71 42.08
C GLU A 261 6.86 -14.56 42.51
N ALA A 262 5.89 -14.88 43.37
CA ALA A 262 5.00 -13.93 44.00
C ALA A 262 5.75 -13.17 45.10
N ASP A 263 6.17 -11.96 44.78
CA ASP A 263 6.95 -11.08 45.66
C ASP A 263 6.17 -9.82 46.06
N THR A 264 4.87 -9.74 45.77
CA THR A 264 4.07 -8.54 46.00
C THR A 264 2.79 -8.83 46.80
N VAL A 265 2.57 -8.06 47.87
CA VAL A 265 1.45 -8.17 48.82
C VAL A 265 0.41 -7.07 48.59
N PHE A 266 -0.88 -7.42 48.66
CA PHE A 266 -1.98 -6.45 48.68
C PHE A 266 -2.28 -5.97 50.13
N GLN A 267 -1.94 -4.72 50.46
CA GLN A 267 -2.07 -4.14 51.82
C GLN A 267 -3.42 -4.39 52.53
N ALA A 268 -4.55 -4.24 51.85
CA ALA A 268 -5.87 -4.32 52.47
C ALA A 268 -6.31 -5.75 52.84
N CYS A 269 -5.69 -6.78 52.25
CA CYS A 269 -6.08 -8.17 52.47
C CYS A 269 -4.93 -9.13 52.77
N GLY A 270 -3.67 -8.68 52.69
CA GLY A 270 -2.48 -9.45 53.03
C GLY A 270 -2.09 -10.55 52.03
N HIS A 271 -2.84 -10.78 50.95
CA HIS A 271 -2.53 -11.83 49.99
C HIS A 271 -1.26 -11.50 49.18
N MET A 272 -0.32 -12.44 49.15
CA MET A 272 0.87 -12.43 48.28
C MET A 272 0.70 -13.47 47.18
N CYS A 273 0.23 -13.04 46.02
CA CYS A 273 -0.12 -13.98 44.93
C CYS A 273 0.35 -13.52 43.55
N VAL A 274 1.05 -12.39 43.45
CA VAL A 274 1.52 -11.85 42.16
C VAL A 274 2.96 -11.35 42.25
N CYS A 275 3.66 -11.36 41.11
CA CYS A 275 4.96 -10.71 40.98
C CYS A 275 4.80 -9.21 40.75
N GLU A 276 5.83 -8.42 41.06
CA GLU A 276 5.88 -6.96 40.89
C GLU A 276 5.39 -6.52 39.49
N HIS A 277 5.87 -7.18 38.45
CA HIS A 277 5.55 -6.82 37.07
C HIS A 277 4.07 -7.01 36.71
N CYS A 278 3.41 -8.00 37.32
CA CYS A 278 1.96 -8.20 37.15
C CYS A 278 1.15 -7.30 38.07
N ALA A 279 1.68 -6.94 39.25
CA ALA A 279 1.01 -6.11 40.24
C ALA A 279 0.75 -4.68 39.74
N ILE A 280 1.63 -4.13 38.89
CA ILE A 280 1.50 -2.77 38.34
C ILE A 280 0.15 -2.56 37.62
N ASN A 281 -0.38 -3.60 36.99
CA ASN A 281 -1.62 -3.53 36.21
C ASN A 281 -2.87 -3.97 37.00
N LEU A 282 -2.75 -4.18 38.32
CA LEU A 282 -3.83 -4.72 39.16
C LEU A 282 -4.24 -3.72 40.24
N VAL A 283 -5.54 -3.36 40.22
CA VAL A 283 -6.16 -2.48 41.23
C VAL A 283 -6.84 -3.27 42.35
N ARG A 284 -7.09 -4.57 42.12
CA ARG A 284 -7.78 -5.49 43.04
C ARG A 284 -7.00 -6.78 43.19
N CYS A 285 -7.04 -7.37 44.38
CA CYS A 285 -6.44 -8.68 44.64
C CYS A 285 -7.12 -9.78 43.78
N PRO A 286 -6.36 -10.60 43.03
CA PRO A 286 -6.92 -11.70 42.24
C PRO A 286 -7.65 -12.77 43.08
N LEU A 287 -7.30 -12.93 44.36
CA LEU A 287 -7.88 -13.95 45.24
C LEU A 287 -9.21 -13.48 45.86
N CYS A 288 -9.21 -12.32 46.53
CA CYS A 288 -10.38 -11.85 47.28
C CYS A 288 -11.07 -10.62 46.68
N ARG A 289 -10.58 -10.10 45.56
CA ARG A 289 -11.12 -8.93 44.83
C ARG A 289 -11.16 -7.61 45.63
N ALA A 290 -10.57 -7.58 46.83
CA ALA A 290 -10.41 -6.35 47.61
C ALA A 290 -9.55 -5.34 46.84
N ARG A 291 -9.99 -4.07 46.82
CA ARG A 291 -9.24 -2.96 46.24
C ARG A 291 -8.11 -2.58 47.20
N SER A 292 -6.87 -2.58 46.73
CA SER A 292 -5.71 -2.38 47.62
C SER A 292 -4.52 -1.81 46.86
N ARG A 293 -3.71 -1.02 47.56
CA ARG A 293 -2.33 -0.73 47.14
C ARG A 293 -1.45 -1.97 47.34
N THR A 294 -0.35 -2.05 46.60
CA THR A 294 0.57 -3.19 46.61
C THR A 294 1.93 -2.77 47.20
N ILE A 295 2.59 -3.68 47.91
CA ILE A 295 3.96 -3.51 48.42
C ILE A 295 4.79 -4.73 48.00
N ARG A 296 6.01 -4.50 47.51
CA ARG A 296 6.97 -5.57 47.22
C ARG A 296 7.69 -6.03 48.49
N VAL A 297 7.82 -7.34 48.65
CA VAL A 297 8.48 -8.00 49.77
C VAL A 297 9.78 -8.62 49.28
N PHE A 298 10.89 -8.26 49.91
CA PHE A 298 12.20 -8.86 49.66
C PHE A 298 12.42 -9.99 50.69
N ARG A 299 12.61 -11.21 50.21
CA ARG A 299 13.00 -12.36 51.03
C ARG A 299 14.52 -12.32 51.18
N ILE A 300 15.02 -12.38 52.42
CA ILE A 300 16.45 -12.40 52.78
C ILE A 300 16.90 -13.86 52.88
#